data_AF-A0A5C8S518-F1
#
_entry.id   AF-A0A5C8S518-F1
#
_cell.length_a   1.000
_cell.length_b   1.000
_cell.length_c   1.000
_cell.angle_alpha   90.00
_cell.angle_beta   90.00
_cell.angle_gamma   90.00
#
_symmetry.space_group_name_H-M   'P 1'
#
loop_
_entity.id
_entity.type
_entity.pdbx_description
1 polymer ?
#
loop_
_entity_poly.entity_id
_entity_poly.type
_entity_poly.pdbx_seq_one_letter_code
_entity_poly.pdbx_strand_id
1 'polypeptide(L)' 'MSDDRFHEAVEALRAIGQTVEPTGDDLGLWLVDGHECTDGELIALVHLFGLIEGPERAQ' A
#
# COMPACT_ATOMS: atom_id res chain seq x y z
N MET A 1 -15.75 -6.03 -6.21
CA MET A 1 -15.13 -5.33 -5.06
C MET A 1 -13.77 -5.98 -4.89
N SER A 2 -12.73 -5.48 -5.55
CA SER A 2 -11.43 -6.18 -5.55
C SER A 2 -10.20 -5.28 -5.65
N ASP A 3 -10.36 -3.95 -5.71
CA ASP A 3 -9.24 -2.97 -5.62
C ASP A 3 -9.16 -2.25 -4.26
N ASP A 4 -10.08 -2.57 -3.33
CA ASP A 4 -10.24 -1.80 -2.10
C ASP A 4 -9.00 -1.86 -1.20
N ARG A 5 -8.28 -3.00 -1.18
CA ARG A 5 -7.11 -3.18 -0.29
C ARG A 5 -5.89 -2.35 -0.69
N PHE A 6 -5.67 -2.16 -1.99
CA PHE A 6 -4.53 -1.36 -2.47
C PHE A 6 -4.85 0.12 -2.34
N HIS A 7 -6.10 0.50 -2.62
CA HIS A 7 -6.58 1.84 -2.36
C HIS A 7 -6.47 2.21 -0.87
N GLU A 8 -6.90 1.33 0.03
CA GLU A 8 -6.75 1.50 1.48
C GLU A 8 -5.28 1.65 1.89
N ALA A 9 -4.39 0.84 1.33
CA ALA A 9 -2.96 0.95 1.59
C ALA A 9 -2.35 2.27 1.13
N VAL A 10 -2.70 2.73 -0.07
CA VAL A 10 -2.27 4.03 -0.59
C VAL A 10 -2.74 5.16 0.32
N GLU A 11 -4.02 5.18 0.70
CA GLU A 11 -4.58 6.21 1.56
C GLU A 11 -3.97 6.20 2.97
N ALA A 12 -3.69 5.01 3.51
CA ALA A 12 -3.06 4.88 4.82
C ALA A 12 -1.61 5.42 4.83
N LEU A 13 -0.82 5.14 3.80
CA LEU A 13 0.54 5.70 3.65
C LEU A 13 0.49 7.22 3.46
N ARG A 14 -0.46 7.73 2.69
CA ARG A 14 -0.68 9.18 2.53
C ARG A 14 -1.07 9.85 3.83
N ALA A 15 -1.87 9.19 4.67
CA ALA A 15 -2.29 9.71 5.98
C ALA A 15 -1.11 9.91 6.95
N ILE A 16 -0.04 9.12 6.83
CA ILE A 16 1.20 9.31 7.61
C ILE A 16 2.22 10.24 6.93
N GLY A 17 1.86 10.82 5.79
CA GLY A 17 2.67 11.82 5.08
C GLY A 17 3.60 11.26 4.00
N GLN A 18 3.47 9.98 3.62
CA GLN A 18 4.20 9.45 2.47
C GLN A 18 3.51 9.84 1.16
N THR A 19 4.32 10.08 0.13
CA THR A 19 3.84 10.33 -1.23
C THR A 19 3.69 9.00 -1.94
N VAL A 20 2.48 8.67 -2.38
CA VAL A 20 2.23 7.41 -3.12
C VAL A 20 1.57 7.69 -4.45
N GLU A 21 2.21 7.27 -5.53
CA GLU A 21 1.77 7.52 -6.91
C GLU A 21 1.80 6.21 -7.73
N PRO A 22 0.82 5.94 -8.60
CA PRO A 22 0.93 4.84 -9.55
C PRO A 22 1.99 5.17 -10.61
N THR A 23 2.81 4.20 -11.01
CA THR A 23 3.83 4.38 -12.07
C THR A 23 3.23 4.50 -13.47
N GLY A 24 1.94 4.20 -13.63
CA GLY A 24 1.17 4.42 -14.86
C GLY A 24 1.40 3.37 -15.96
N ASP A 25 2.33 2.44 -15.75
CA ASP A 25 2.39 1.16 -16.43
C ASP A 25 1.48 0.17 -15.69
N ASP A 26 0.63 -0.56 -16.43
CA ASP A 26 -0.38 -1.51 -15.90
C ASP A 26 0.23 -2.73 -15.14
N LEU A 27 1.44 -2.60 -14.57
CA LEU A 27 2.26 -3.65 -13.97
C LEU A 27 2.11 -3.77 -12.44
N GLY A 28 1.20 -3.03 -11.80
CA GLY A 28 1.01 -3.11 -10.34
C GLY A 28 2.21 -2.56 -9.56
N LEU A 29 2.79 -1.47 -10.08
CA LEU A 29 3.93 -0.77 -9.50
C LEU A 29 3.48 0.61 -8.96
N TRP A 30 4.10 1.00 -7.85
CA TRP A 30 3.81 2.20 -7.09
C TRP A 30 5.12 2.93 -6.78
N LEU A 31 5.11 4.25 -6.80
CA LEU A 31 6.18 5.07 -6.26
C LEU A 31 5.78 5.52 -4.85
N VAL A 32 6.54 5.08 -3.85
CA VAL A 32 6.43 5.53 -2.46
C VAL A 32 7.63 6.41 -2.13
N ASP A 33 7.40 7.71 -1.94
CA ASP A 33 8.43 8.74 -1.75
C ASP A 33 9.53 8.71 -2.85
N GLY A 34 9.12 8.40 -4.08
CA GLY A 34 10.02 8.26 -5.23
C GLY A 34 10.73 6.91 -5.36
N HIS A 35 10.44 5.95 -4.48
CA HIS A 35 10.94 4.57 -4.56
C HIS A 35 9.90 3.64 -5.17
N GLU A 36 10.29 2.90 -6.21
CA GLU A 36 9.43 1.88 -6.82
C GLU A 36 9.15 0.74 -5.85
N CYS A 37 7.88 0.36 -5.76
CA CYS A 37 7.33 -0.67 -4.90
C CYS A 37 6.31 -1.47 -5.69
N THR A 38 6.41 -2.79 -5.61
CA THR A 38 5.38 -3.70 -6.09
C THR A 38 4.15 -3.67 -5.17
N ASP A 39 3.01 -4.14 -5.67
CA ASP A 39 1.81 -4.39 -4.86
C ASP A 39 2.10 -5.14 -3.54
N GLY A 40 2.98 -6.16 -3.59
CA GLY A 40 3.36 -6.94 -2.42
C GLY A 40 4.16 -6.13 -1.40
N GLU A 41 5.08 -5.28 -1.87
CA GLU A 41 5.89 -4.39 -1.03
C GLU A 41 5.04 -3.26 -0.43
N LEU A 42 4.10 -2.70 -1.20
CA LEU A 42 3.13 -1.72 -0.73
C LEU A 42 2.32 -2.26 0.46
N ILE A 43 1.81 -3.49 0.33
CA ILE A 43 1.06 -4.16 1.42
C ILE A 43 1.97 -4.49 2.61
N ALA A 44 3.21 -4.89 2.37
CA ALA A 44 4.17 -5.13 3.45
C ALA A 44 4.49 -3.84 4.23
N LEU A 45 4.61 -2.70 3.53
CA LEU A 45 4.87 -1.38 4.14
C LEU A 45 3.74 -0.96 5.09
N VAL A 46 2.48 -1.05 4.67
CA VAL A 46 1.35 -0.68 5.55
C VAL A 46 1.23 -1.59 6.76
N HIS A 47 1.55 -2.87 6.64
CA HIS A 47 1.63 -3.77 7.80
C HIS A 47 2.82 -3.44 8.71
N LEU A 48 3.97 -3.07 8.15
CA LEU A 48 5.15 -2.66 8.93
C LEU A 48 4.87 -1.42 9.77
N PHE A 49 4.14 -0.45 9.22
CA PHE A 49 3.70 0.75 9.94
C PHE A 49 2.48 0.52 10.83
N GLY A 50 1.87 -0.67 10.81
CA GLY A 50 0.67 -0.99 11.58
C GLY A 50 -0.58 -0.20 11.16
N LEU A 51 -0.64 0.21 9.90
CA LEU A 51 -1.68 1.11 9.39
C LEU A 51 -2.96 0.39 8.93
N ILE A 52 -2.84 -0.88 8.56
CA ILE A 52 -3.97 -1.75 8.25
C ILE A 52 -3.87 -2.96 9.16
N GLU A 53 -5.01 -3.35 9.74
CA GLU A 53 -5.10 -4.59 10.48
C GLU A 53 -4.70 -5.73 9.54
N GLY A 54 -3.61 -6.43 9.89
CA GLY A 54 -3.29 -7.71 9.28
C GLY A 54 -4.52 -8.61 9.35
N PRO A 55 -4.74 -9.53 8.38
CA PRO A 55 -5.89 -10.42 8.44
C PRO A 55 -5.93 -10.98 9.85
N GLU A 56 -6.98 -10.63 10.61
CA GLU A 56 -7.09 -11.02 12.00
C GLU A 56 -6.72 -12.51 12.02
N ARG A 57 -5.67 -12.87 12.76
CA ARG A 57 -5.56 -14.24 13.21
C ARG A 57 -6.75 -14.40 14.16
N ALA A 58 -7.91 -14.69 13.59
CA ALA A 58 -9.04 -15.22 14.31
C ALA A 58 -8.50 -16.47 15.01
N GLN A 59 -8.29 -16.32 16.32
CA GLN A 59 -7.84 -17.39 17.21
C GLN A 59 -9.00 -18.34 17.49
#